data_AF-A0A6H5G2X1-F1
#
_entry.id   AF-A0A6H5G2X1-F1
#
_cell.length_a   1.000
_cell.length_b   1.000
_cell.length_c   1.000
_cell.angle_alpha   90.00
_cell.angle_beta   90.00
_cell.angle_gamma   90.00
#
_symmetry.space_group_name_H-M   'P 1'
#
loop_
_entity.id
_entity.type
_entity.pdbx_description
1 polymer ?
#
loop_
_entity_poly.entity_id
_entity_poly.type
_entity_poly.pdbx_seq_one_letter_code
_entity_poly.pdbx_strand_id
1 'polypeptide(L)'
;MLVDSPVPTLLYTVIYLAIVGIGPKVMEKRKPFQLNWILIPYNLAMSLLNLYIAIELLIASTKLRYSYVCQPIRNTNHEEEMRIVNAVWWYYFSKLLEFCDTFFFILRKKDQQLTFLHVYHHSTMFSLWWIGIKWVPSGSTFLPAMVNSFIHVLMYSYYGLSAIGPGIAKYLWWKKYLTILQLVIHNELFSEIE
;
A
#
# COMPACT_ATOMS: atom_id res chain seq x y z
N MET A 1 11.99 13.82 8.64
CA MET A 1 10.87 14.10 9.58
C MET A 1 10.01 12.87 9.94
N LEU A 2 9.63 11.98 9.03
CA LEU A 2 8.97 10.69 9.37
C LEU A 2 9.95 9.52 9.60
N VAL A 3 11.11 9.55 8.94
CA VAL A 3 12.13 8.47 8.99
C VAL A 3 13.25 8.77 10.00
N ASP A 4 13.23 9.96 10.60
CA ASP A 4 14.32 10.39 11.49
C ASP A 4 14.26 9.67 12.83
N SER A 5 13.04 9.34 13.28
CA SER A 5 12.76 8.67 14.54
C SER A 5 11.71 7.57 14.33
N PRO A 6 11.74 6.47 15.10
CA PRO A 6 10.66 5.46 15.09
C PRO A 6 9.37 5.98 15.73
N VAL A 7 9.45 7.08 16.49
CA VAL A 7 8.33 7.60 17.30
C VAL A 7 7.10 7.93 16.45
N PRO A 8 7.19 8.63 15.30
CA PRO A 8 6.03 8.88 14.45
C PRO A 8 5.40 7.60 13.92
N THR A 9 6.20 6.64 13.44
CA THR A 9 5.73 5.35 12.93
C THR A 9 4.98 4.57 13.99
N LEU A 10 5.57 4.45 15.19
CA LEU A 10 4.95 3.76 16.32
C LEU A 10 3.66 4.47 16.76
N LEU A 11 3.67 5.80 16.81
CA LEU A 11 2.49 6.59 17.15
C LEU A 11 1.35 6.35 16.15
N TYR A 12 1.61 6.39 14.84
CA TYR A 12 0.59 6.11 13.83
C TYR A 12 0.07 4.67 13.91
N THR A 13 0.94 3.68 14.14
CA THR A 13 0.51 2.29 14.33
C THR A 13 -0.36 2.12 15.58
N VAL A 14 -0.02 2.77 16.70
CA VAL A 14 -0.83 2.74 17.93
C VAL A 14 -2.18 3.42 17.71
N ILE A 15 -2.20 4.58 17.06
CA ILE A 15 -3.44 5.29 16.70
C ILE A 15 -4.31 4.40 15.80
N TYR A 16 -3.72 3.76 14.79
CA TYR A 16 -4.41 2.83 13.91
C TYR A 16 -5.07 1.68 14.68
N LEU A 17 -4.31 1.00 15.55
CA LEU A 17 -4.84 -0.10 16.37
C LEU A 17 -5.94 0.37 17.32
N ALA A 18 -5.80 1.55 17.92
CA ALA A 18 -6.82 2.14 18.77
C ALA A 18 -8.12 2.40 17.99
N ILE A 19 -8.04 2.96 16.79
CA ILE A 19 -9.21 3.21 15.95
C ILE A 19 -9.84 1.89 15.48
N VAL A 20 -9.04 0.87 15.15
CA VAL A 20 -9.56 -0.46 14.79
C VAL A 20 -10.28 -1.12 15.97
N GLY A 21 -9.78 -0.95 17.21
CA GLY A 21 -10.42 -1.51 18.40
C GLY A 21 -11.66 -0.74 18.87
N ILE A 22 -11.68 0.58 18.75
CA ILE A 22 -12.75 1.47 19.25
C ILE A 22 -13.80 1.75 18.16
N GLY A 23 -13.36 1.93 16.92
CA GLY A 23 -14.16 2.35 15.78
C GLY A 23 -15.40 1.49 15.53
N PRO A 24 -15.28 0.15 15.43
CA PRO A 24 -16.44 -0.73 15.26
C PRO A 24 -17.45 -0.61 16.40
N LYS A 25 -16.98 -0.49 17.67
CA LYS A 25 -17.85 -0.32 18.85
C LYS A 25 -18.62 1.00 18.82
N VAL A 26 -17.98 2.08 18.37
CA VAL A 26 -18.64 3.39 18.21
C VAL A 26 -19.65 3.37 17.07
N MET A 27 -19.33 2.68 15.96
CA MET A 27 -20.18 2.58 14.78
C MET A 27 -21.34 1.59 14.95
N GLU A 28 -21.31 0.73 15.96
CA GLU A 28 -22.41 -0.20 16.29
C GLU A 28 -23.75 0.55 16.45
N LYS A 29 -23.73 1.67 17.17
CA LYS A 29 -24.90 2.51 17.45
C LYS A 29 -25.23 3.52 16.34
N ARG A 30 -24.44 3.59 15.27
CA ARG A 30 -24.60 4.55 14.16
C ARG A 30 -24.99 3.84 12.86
N LYS A 31 -25.62 4.60 11.95
CA LYS A 31 -25.91 4.14 10.58
C LYS A 31 -24.64 4.23 9.73
N PRO A 32 -24.45 3.34 8.73
CA PRO A 32 -23.28 3.37 7.86
C PRO A 32 -23.26 4.65 7.01
N PHE A 33 -22.10 5.28 6.90
CA PHE A 33 -21.93 6.48 6.09
C PHE A 33 -21.82 6.15 4.60
N GLN A 34 -22.49 6.93 3.74
CA GLN A 34 -22.34 6.84 2.29
C GLN A 34 -21.21 7.74 1.81
N LEU A 35 -19.98 7.22 1.82
CA LEU A 35 -18.76 7.97 1.51
C LEU A 35 -18.32 7.82 0.04
N ASN A 36 -19.20 7.41 -0.87
CA ASN A 36 -18.85 7.09 -2.25
C ASN A 36 -18.17 8.28 -2.96
N TRP A 37 -18.66 9.51 -2.74
CA TRP A 37 -18.09 10.74 -3.30
C TRP A 37 -16.67 11.05 -2.83
N ILE A 38 -16.26 10.57 -1.65
CA ILE A 38 -14.89 10.73 -1.12
C ILE A 38 -14.02 9.54 -1.55
N LEU A 39 -14.59 8.34 -1.58
CA LEU A 39 -13.89 7.11 -1.97
C LEU A 39 -13.44 7.12 -3.43
N ILE A 40 -14.24 7.68 -4.34
CA ILE A 40 -13.87 7.77 -5.77
C ILE A 40 -12.56 8.57 -5.95
N PRO A 41 -12.47 9.86 -5.56
CA PRO A 41 -11.24 10.64 -5.73
C PRO A 41 -10.08 10.08 -4.90
N TYR A 42 -10.35 9.53 -3.71
CA TYR A 42 -9.34 8.88 -2.90
C TYR A 42 -8.72 7.66 -3.60
N ASN A 43 -9.53 6.73 -4.11
CA ASN A 43 -9.05 5.55 -4.83
C ASN A 43 -8.32 5.95 -6.13
N LEU A 44 -8.80 6.99 -6.83
CA LEU A 44 -8.12 7.50 -8.01
C LEU A 44 -6.75 8.09 -7.67
N ALA A 45 -6.66 8.91 -6.62
CA ALA A 45 -5.40 9.49 -6.15
C ALA A 45 -4.41 8.40 -5.71
N MET A 46 -4.88 7.38 -4.98
CA MET A 46 -4.08 6.23 -4.59
C MET A 46 -3.58 5.43 -5.80
N SER A 47 -4.43 5.22 -6.81
CA SER A 47 -4.04 4.57 -8.06
C SER A 47 -2.95 5.36 -8.79
N LEU A 48 -3.11 6.68 -8.93
CA LEU A 48 -2.11 7.54 -9.58
C LEU A 48 -0.79 7.60 -8.81
N LEU A 49 -0.83 7.65 -7.47
CA LEU A 49 0.37 7.62 -6.64
C LEU A 49 1.14 6.31 -6.81
N ASN A 50 0.45 5.17 -6.76
CA ASN A 50 1.08 3.87 -6.97
C ASN A 50 1.60 3.69 -8.40
N LEU A 51 0.94 4.30 -9.39
CA LEU A 51 1.41 4.29 -10.79
C LEU A 51 2.69 5.10 -10.94
N TYR A 52 2.75 6.28 -10.33
CA TYR A 52 3.95 7.10 -10.29
C TYR A 52 5.13 6.32 -9.68
N ILE A 53 4.92 5.69 -8.52
CA ILE A 53 5.95 4.88 -7.86
C ILE A 53 6.42 3.72 -8.75
N ALA A 54 5.49 2.98 -9.36
CA ALA A 54 5.82 1.86 -10.24
C ALA A 54 6.64 2.30 -11.47
N ILE A 55 6.27 3.43 -12.09
CA ILE A 55 6.99 3.97 -13.25
C ILE A 55 8.38 4.47 -12.85
N GLU A 56 8.51 5.21 -11.76
CA GLU A 56 9.80 5.69 -11.26
C GLU A 56 10.74 4.53 -10.94
N LEU A 57 10.26 3.50 -10.23
CA LEU A 57 11.03 2.30 -9.93
C LEU A 57 11.44 1.55 -11.19
N LEU A 58 10.56 1.44 -12.19
CA LEU A 58 10.84 0.75 -13.45
C LEU A 58 11.90 1.50 -14.28
N ILE A 59 11.76 2.82 -14.43
CA ILE A 59 12.70 3.65 -15.19
C ILE A 59 14.07 3.64 -14.52
N ALA A 60 14.11 3.89 -13.21
CA ALA A 60 15.37 3.98 -12.47
C ALA A 60 16.10 2.62 -12.44
N SER A 61 15.38 1.52 -12.19
CA SER A 61 15.98 0.17 -12.19
C SER A 61 16.49 -0.26 -13.57
N THR A 62 15.76 0.05 -14.65
CA THR A 62 16.18 -0.26 -16.02
C THR A 62 17.43 0.53 -16.40
N LYS A 63 17.48 1.82 -16.06
CA LYS A 63 18.65 2.67 -16.33
C LYS A 63 19.88 2.26 -15.54
N LEU A 64 19.72 1.84 -14.29
CA LEU A 64 20.80 1.36 -13.44
C LEU A 64 21.18 -0.11 -13.72
N ARG A 65 20.46 -0.80 -14.63
CA ARG A 65 20.61 -2.22 -14.95
C ARG A 65 20.62 -3.09 -13.69
N TYR A 66 19.66 -2.87 -12.79
CA TYR A 66 19.53 -3.66 -11.57
C TYR A 66 19.30 -5.13 -11.91
N SER A 67 20.04 -6.01 -11.23
CA SER A 67 19.79 -7.45 -11.32
C SER A 67 18.46 -7.77 -10.64
N TYR A 68 17.63 -8.57 -11.32
CA TYR A 68 16.34 -9.00 -10.79
C TYR A 68 16.45 -10.07 -9.70
N VAL A 69 17.66 -10.58 -9.45
CA VAL A 69 17.92 -11.69 -8.50
C VAL A 69 18.61 -11.21 -7.24
N CYS A 70 19.68 -10.41 -7.38
CA CYS A 70 20.41 -9.90 -6.24
C CYS A 70 21.04 -8.56 -6.62
N GLN A 71 20.53 -7.47 -6.05
CA GLN A 71 21.10 -6.15 -6.25
C GLN A 71 21.71 -5.65 -4.93
N PRO A 72 23.05 -5.56 -4.84
CA PRO A 72 23.68 -5.01 -3.66
C PRO A 72 23.37 -3.52 -3.52
N ILE A 73 23.33 -3.06 -2.27
CA ILE A 73 23.12 -1.64 -1.96
C ILE A 73 24.33 -0.86 -2.49
N ARG A 74 24.11 -0.06 -3.53
CA ARG A 74 25.09 0.97 -3.93
C ARG A 74 24.69 2.26 -3.22
N ASN A 75 25.62 2.77 -2.41
CA ASN A 75 25.54 4.11 -1.83
C ASN A 75 26.31 5.05 -2.76
N THR A 76 25.75 5.33 -3.93
CA THR A 76 26.31 6.31 -4.85
C THR A 76 25.35 7.49 -5.01
N ASN A 77 25.88 8.72 -5.05
CA ASN A 77 25.05 9.92 -5.25
C ASN A 77 24.61 10.08 -6.72
N HIS A 78 24.32 8.98 -7.42
CA HIS A 78 23.79 9.02 -8.78
C HIS A 78 22.33 9.46 -8.74
N GLU A 79 21.95 10.36 -9.66
CA GLU A 79 20.58 10.90 -9.74
C GLU A 79 19.51 9.81 -9.80
N GLU A 80 19.77 8.70 -10.49
CA GLU A 80 18.84 7.58 -10.60
C GLU A 80 18.70 6.79 -9.27
N GLU A 81 19.75 6.71 -8.44
CA GLU A 81 19.63 6.10 -7.09
C GLU A 81 18.80 6.98 -6.16
N MET A 82 18.94 8.31 -6.25
CA MET A 82 18.10 9.26 -5.50
C MET A 82 16.63 9.19 -5.93
N ARG A 83 16.34 8.89 -7.21
CA ARG A 83 14.98 8.63 -7.67
C ARG A 83 14.37 7.36 -7.07
N ILE A 84 15.16 6.29 -6.95
CA ILE A 84 14.72 5.06 -6.25
C ILE A 84 14.41 5.38 -4.79
N VAL A 85 15.30 6.07 -4.08
CA VAL A 85 15.08 6.44 -2.67
C VAL A 85 13.81 7.29 -2.50
N ASN A 86 13.59 8.24 -3.41
CA ASN A 86 12.37 9.06 -3.39
C ASN A 86 11.10 8.23 -3.69
N ALA A 87 11.15 7.33 -4.68
CA ALA A 87 10.03 6.45 -5.00
C ALA A 87 9.70 5.48 -3.84
N VAL A 88 10.72 4.95 -3.18
CA VAL A 88 10.57 4.10 -1.98
C VAL A 88 10.01 4.91 -0.80
N TRP A 89 10.39 6.18 -0.65
CA TRP A 89 9.79 7.07 0.35
C TRP A 89 8.31 7.31 0.08
N TRP A 90 7.94 7.59 -1.17
CA TRP A 90 6.53 7.71 -1.59
C TRP A 90 5.75 6.41 -1.40
N TYR A 91 6.40 5.26 -1.59
CA TYR A 91 5.83 3.96 -1.29
C TYR A 91 5.52 3.78 0.20
N TYR A 92 6.43 4.18 1.10
CA TYR A 92 6.13 4.18 2.52
C TYR A 92 5.01 5.16 2.90
N PHE A 93 4.97 6.32 2.26
CA PHE A 93 3.86 7.26 2.43
C PHE A 93 2.53 6.67 1.93
N SER A 94 2.51 5.92 0.83
CA SER A 94 1.29 5.25 0.35
C SER A 94 0.79 4.22 1.37
N LYS A 95 1.68 3.52 2.08
CA LYS A 95 1.31 2.63 3.20
C LYS A 95 0.62 3.35 4.36
N LEU A 96 1.01 4.59 4.65
CA LEU A 96 0.28 5.41 5.63
C LEU A 96 -1.12 5.76 5.13
N LEU A 97 -1.28 6.05 3.83
CA LEU A 97 -2.60 6.31 3.25
C LEU A 97 -3.49 5.06 3.25
N GLU A 98 -2.93 3.86 3.05
CA GLU A 98 -3.66 2.58 3.16
C GLU A 98 -4.34 2.40 4.54
N PHE A 99 -3.85 3.04 5.61
CA PHE A 99 -4.54 3.02 6.90
C PHE A 99 -5.92 3.68 6.82
N CYS A 100 -6.09 4.67 5.94
CA CYS A 100 -7.38 5.31 5.69
C CYS A 100 -8.43 4.35 5.12
N ASP A 101 -8.02 3.32 4.38
CA ASP A 101 -8.94 2.29 3.87
C ASP A 101 -9.67 1.58 5.01
N THR A 102 -8.93 1.31 6.08
CA THR A 102 -9.47 0.68 7.29
C THR A 102 -10.47 1.62 7.98
N PHE A 103 -10.21 2.94 8.01
CA PHE A 103 -11.17 3.93 8.51
C PHE A 103 -12.45 3.95 7.66
N PHE A 104 -12.31 3.90 6.33
CA PHE A 104 -13.48 3.83 5.45
C PHE A 104 -14.29 2.53 5.64
N PHE A 105 -13.64 1.39 5.91
CA PHE A 105 -14.35 0.14 6.22
C PHE A 105 -15.16 0.25 7.50
N ILE A 106 -14.59 0.80 8.56
CA ILE A 106 -15.25 1.02 9.85
C ILE A 106 -16.45 1.98 9.68
N LEU A 107 -16.26 3.12 9.01
CA LEU A 107 -17.33 4.12 8.80
C LEU A 107 -18.49 3.58 7.94
N ARG A 108 -18.20 2.63 7.05
CA ARG A 108 -19.21 1.98 6.20
C ARG A 108 -19.83 0.72 6.83
N LYS A 109 -19.41 0.35 8.05
CA LYS A 109 -19.79 -0.91 8.73
C LYS A 109 -19.53 -2.13 7.84
N LYS A 110 -18.36 -2.16 7.21
CA LYS A 110 -17.88 -3.27 6.38
C LYS A 110 -16.95 -4.16 7.19
N ASP A 111 -17.42 -4.62 8.34
CA ASP A 111 -16.61 -5.36 9.32
C ASP A 111 -16.08 -6.69 8.75
N GLN A 112 -16.77 -7.26 7.75
CA GLN A 112 -16.28 -8.44 7.01
C GLN A 112 -14.96 -8.21 6.26
N GLN A 113 -14.64 -6.96 5.90
CA GLN A 113 -13.36 -6.60 5.27
C GLN A 113 -12.27 -6.34 6.31
N LEU A 114 -12.64 -6.09 7.56
CA LEU A 114 -11.74 -5.84 8.68
C LEU A 114 -11.33 -7.17 9.33
N THR A 115 -10.64 -8.03 8.58
CA THR A 115 -10.17 -9.31 9.09
C THR A 115 -8.91 -9.14 9.95
N PHE A 116 -8.62 -10.13 10.81
CA PHE A 116 -7.36 -10.16 11.55
C PHE A 116 -6.14 -10.05 10.63
N LEU A 117 -6.17 -10.78 9.50
CA LEU A 117 -5.09 -10.74 8.51
C LEU A 117 -4.89 -9.34 7.94
N HIS A 118 -5.98 -8.62 7.61
CA HIS A 118 -5.90 -7.24 7.11
C HIS A 118 -5.21 -6.30 8.09
N VAL A 119 -5.64 -6.33 9.36
CA VAL A 119 -5.12 -5.46 10.42
C VAL A 119 -3.66 -5.82 10.75
N TYR A 120 -3.37 -7.11 10.89
CA TYR A 120 -2.02 -7.60 11.11
C TYR A 120 -1.09 -7.15 9.99
N HIS A 121 -1.44 -7.44 8.74
CA HIS A 121 -0.67 -7.07 7.57
C HIS A 121 -0.40 -5.56 7.49
N HIS A 122 -1.42 -4.71 7.62
CA HIS A 122 -1.22 -3.26 7.53
C HIS A 122 -0.34 -2.73 8.66
N SER A 123 -0.53 -3.21 9.89
CA SER A 123 0.27 -2.77 11.05
C SER A 123 1.74 -3.20 10.97
N THR A 124 2.01 -4.44 10.55
CA THR A 124 3.37 -4.98 10.47
C THR A 124 4.10 -4.43 9.25
N MET A 125 3.46 -4.39 8.07
CA MET A 125 4.10 -3.90 6.84
C MET A 125 4.55 -2.45 6.96
N PHE A 126 3.74 -1.57 7.57
CA PHE A 126 4.14 -0.18 7.79
C PHE A 126 5.38 -0.06 8.68
N SER A 127 5.44 -0.88 9.73
CA SER A 127 6.56 -0.90 10.68
C SER A 127 7.83 -1.49 10.05
N LEU A 128 7.70 -2.58 9.28
CA LEU A 128 8.80 -3.23 8.56
C LEU A 128 9.38 -2.32 7.47
N TRP A 129 8.54 -1.63 6.70
CA TRP A 129 9.00 -0.70 5.67
C TRP A 129 9.72 0.52 6.25
N TRP A 130 9.38 0.97 7.47
CA TRP A 130 10.15 2.01 8.14
C TRP A 130 11.58 1.55 8.45
N ILE A 131 11.75 0.32 8.94
CA ILE A 131 13.07 -0.29 9.17
C ILE A 131 13.81 -0.43 7.82
N GLY A 132 13.11 -0.91 6.79
CA GLY A 132 13.65 -1.05 5.43
C GLY A 132 14.20 0.26 4.89
N ILE A 133 13.45 1.37 4.95
CA ILE A 133 13.93 2.68 4.46
C ILE A 133 15.08 3.21 5.29
N LYS A 134 15.08 2.99 6.62
CA LYS A 134 16.12 3.51 7.50
C LYS A 134 17.48 2.87 7.24
N TRP A 135 17.50 1.56 6.98
CA TRP A 135 18.72 0.77 6.90
C TRP A 135 19.08 0.31 5.48
N VAL A 136 18.10 0.09 4.62
CA VAL A 136 18.24 -0.46 3.26
C VAL A 136 17.27 0.23 2.28
N PRO A 137 17.44 1.54 2.01
CA PRO A 137 16.54 2.30 1.14
C PRO A 137 16.66 1.95 -0.36
N SER A 138 17.64 1.11 -0.74
CA SER A 138 17.94 0.71 -2.11
C SER A 138 18.50 -0.73 -2.14
N GLY A 139 18.65 -1.32 -3.31
CA GLY A 139 19.01 -2.74 -3.50
C GLY A 139 17.79 -3.60 -3.79
N SER A 140 17.79 -4.88 -3.39
CA SER A 140 16.74 -5.87 -3.73
C SER A 140 15.31 -5.51 -3.28
N THR A 141 15.13 -4.52 -2.40
CA THR A 141 13.81 -4.06 -1.92
C THR A 141 12.98 -3.35 -3.00
N PHE A 142 13.60 -2.93 -4.12
CA PHE A 142 12.92 -2.23 -5.20
C PHE A 142 11.90 -3.12 -5.94
N LEU A 143 12.21 -4.40 -6.13
CA LEU A 143 11.38 -5.35 -6.86
C LEU A 143 10.05 -5.61 -6.14
N PRO A 144 10.07 -5.99 -4.85
CA PRO A 144 8.89 -6.06 -4.00
C PRO A 144 8.02 -4.80 -4.06
N ALA A 145 8.64 -3.62 -3.92
CA ALA A 145 7.92 -2.34 -3.93
C ALA A 145 7.27 -2.06 -5.29
N MET A 146 7.98 -2.33 -6.38
CA MET A 146 7.50 -2.12 -7.75
C MET A 146 6.30 -3.02 -8.05
N VAL A 147 6.42 -4.31 -7.77
CA VAL A 147 5.36 -5.29 -8.00
C VAL A 147 4.14 -4.98 -7.13
N ASN A 148 4.34 -4.68 -5.84
CA ASN A 148 3.24 -4.29 -4.95
C ASN A 148 2.55 -3.02 -5.46
N SER A 149 3.30 -1.99 -5.82
CA SER A 149 2.74 -0.74 -6.35
C SER A 149 1.90 -1.00 -7.60
N PHE A 150 2.37 -1.84 -8.52
CA PHE A 150 1.62 -2.21 -9.72
C PHE A 150 0.28 -2.89 -9.42
N ILE A 151 0.24 -3.85 -8.49
CA ILE A 151 -1.03 -4.44 -8.06
C ILE A 151 -1.94 -3.38 -7.45
N HIS A 152 -1.39 -2.50 -6.61
CA HIS A 152 -2.19 -1.45 -5.97
C HIS A 152 -2.81 -0.49 -6.99
N VAL A 153 -2.14 -0.20 -8.11
CA VAL A 153 -2.76 0.52 -9.24
C VAL A 153 -4.02 -0.21 -9.72
N LEU A 154 -3.92 -1.53 -9.97
CA LEU A 154 -5.05 -2.33 -10.45
C LEU A 154 -6.17 -2.43 -9.41
N MET A 155 -5.82 -2.64 -8.15
CA MET A 155 -6.75 -2.78 -7.03
C MET A 155 -7.51 -1.47 -6.75
N TYR A 156 -6.81 -0.34 -6.66
CA TYR A 156 -7.44 0.96 -6.45
C TYR A 156 -8.23 1.44 -7.68
N SER A 157 -7.76 1.14 -8.89
CA SER A 157 -8.56 1.40 -10.10
C SER A 157 -9.86 0.59 -10.09
N TYR A 158 -9.81 -0.67 -9.67
CA TYR A 158 -11.00 -1.50 -9.49
C TYR A 158 -11.96 -0.89 -8.44
N TYR A 159 -11.46 -0.45 -7.29
CA TYR A 159 -12.30 0.16 -6.25
C TYR A 159 -12.87 1.51 -6.66
N GLY A 160 -12.10 2.34 -7.37
CA GLY A 160 -12.57 3.60 -7.95
C GLY A 160 -13.71 3.35 -8.93
N LEU A 161 -13.53 2.45 -9.90
CA LEU A 161 -14.56 2.08 -10.88
C LEU A 161 -15.79 1.45 -10.22
N SER A 162 -15.60 0.60 -9.21
CA SER A 162 -16.71 -0.01 -8.45
C SER A 162 -17.51 1.01 -7.64
N ALA A 163 -16.91 2.15 -7.27
CA ALA A 163 -17.57 3.20 -6.49
C ALA A 163 -18.40 4.17 -7.36
N ILE A 164 -18.16 4.24 -8.67
CA ILE A 164 -18.91 5.09 -9.61
C ILE A 164 -20.38 4.64 -9.74
N GLY A 165 -20.66 3.34 -9.57
CA GLY A 165 -22.02 2.85 -9.42
C GLY A 165 -22.28 1.44 -9.95
N PRO A 166 -23.52 0.93 -9.76
CA PRO A 166 -23.91 -0.43 -10.14
C PRO A 166 -23.85 -0.67 -11.67
N GLY A 167 -23.96 0.38 -12.49
CA GLY A 167 -23.81 0.29 -13.93
C GLY A 167 -22.41 -0.15 -14.37
N ILE A 168 -21.35 0.34 -13.71
CA ILE A 168 -19.96 -0.05 -14.00
C ILE A 168 -19.58 -1.33 -13.25
N ALA A 169 -20.09 -1.52 -12.03
CA ALA A 169 -19.79 -2.70 -11.21
C ALA A 169 -20.13 -4.03 -11.89
N LYS A 170 -21.16 -4.06 -12.76
CA LYS A 170 -21.52 -5.21 -13.59
C LYS A 170 -20.37 -5.68 -14.51
N TYR A 171 -19.56 -4.76 -15.01
CA TYR A 171 -18.48 -5.07 -15.95
C TYR A 171 -17.18 -5.49 -15.24
N LEU A 172 -17.13 -5.43 -13.91
CA LEU A 172 -15.95 -5.75 -13.11
C LEU A 172 -15.84 -7.25 -12.77
N TRP A 173 -16.00 -8.12 -13.78
CA TRP A 173 -15.95 -9.58 -13.64
C TRP A 173 -14.56 -10.10 -13.20
N TRP A 174 -13.52 -9.31 -13.44
CA TRP A 174 -12.13 -9.68 -13.17
C TRP A 174 -11.68 -9.59 -11.70
N LYS A 175 -12.59 -9.33 -10.75
CA LYS A 175 -12.28 -9.27 -9.31
C LYS A 175 -11.49 -10.48 -8.81
N LYS A 176 -11.86 -11.67 -9.29
CA LYS A 176 -11.23 -12.94 -8.90
C LYS A 176 -9.76 -12.98 -9.31
N TYR A 177 -9.42 -12.51 -10.50
CA TYR A 177 -8.03 -12.48 -10.99
C TYR A 177 -7.18 -11.52 -10.17
N LEU A 178 -7.72 -10.36 -9.77
CA LEU A 178 -7.02 -9.45 -8.86
C LEU A 178 -6.71 -10.11 -7.52
N THR A 179 -7.64 -10.90 -6.98
CA THR A 179 -7.42 -11.63 -5.71
C THR A 179 -6.35 -12.71 -5.87
N ILE A 180 -6.35 -13.44 -7.00
CA ILE A 180 -5.32 -14.45 -7.29
C ILE A 180 -3.94 -13.80 -7.43
N LEU A 181 -3.84 -12.69 -8.16
CA LEU A 181 -2.59 -11.94 -8.33
C LEU A 181 -2.03 -11.45 -6.98
N GLN A 182 -2.90 -10.93 -6.11
CA GLN A 182 -2.52 -10.54 -4.74
C GLN A 182 -1.97 -11.71 -3.93
N LEU A 183 -2.61 -12.88 -4.00
CA LEU A 183 -2.17 -14.07 -3.25
C LEU A 183 -0.85 -14.63 -3.76
N VAL A 184 -0.67 -14.71 -5.08
CA VAL A 184 0.58 -15.21 -5.70
C VAL A 184 1.75 -14.34 -5.26
N ILE A 185 1.60 -13.02 -5.38
CA ILE A 185 2.70 -12.09 -5.08
C ILE A 185 2.98 -12.01 -3.58
N HIS A 186 1.95 -12.10 -2.73
CA HIS A 186 2.16 -12.10 -1.28
C HIS A 186 2.89 -13.38 -0.81
N ASN A 187 2.58 -14.53 -1.41
CA ASN A 187 3.27 -15.79 -1.10
C ASN A 187 4.72 -15.80 -1.61
N GLU A 188 4.95 -15.33 -2.84
CA GLU A 188 6.31 -15.27 -3.42
C GLU A 188 7.23 -14.32 -2.62
N LEU A 189 6.67 -13.23 -2.08
CA LEU A 189 7.43 -12.27 -1.27
C LEU A 189 7.87 -12.83 0.09
N PHE A 190 7.10 -13.74 0.68
CA PHE A 190 7.47 -14.39 1.94
C PHE A 190 8.46 -15.54 1.73
N SER A 191 8.44 -16.23 0.58
CA SER A 191 9.39 -17.29 0.27
C SER A 191 10.83 -16.82 -0.01
N GLU A 192 11.04 -15.52 -0.28
CA GLU A 192 12.40 -14.95 -0.39
C GLU A 192 13.00 -14.56 0.97
N ILE A 193 12.24 -14.68 2.07
CA ILE A 193 12.67 -14.38 3.44
C ILE A 193 13.04 -15.65 4.23
N GLU A 194 12.70 -16.85 3.71
CA GLU A 194 13.14 -18.16 4.22
C GLU A 194 14.32 -18.73 3.41
#